data_AF-A0A1H0TZP8-F1
#
_entry.id   AF-A0A1H0TZP8-F1
#
_cell.length_a   1.000
_cell.length_b   1.000
_cell.length_c   1.000
_cell.angle_alpha   90.00
_cell.angle_beta   90.00
_cell.angle_gamma   90.00
#
_symmetry.space_group_name_H-M   'P 1'
#
loop_
_entity.id
_entity.type
_entity.pdbx_description
1 polymer ?
#
loop_
_entity_poly.entity_id
_entity_poly.type
_entity_poly.pdbx_seq_one_letter_code
_entity_poly.pdbx_strand_id
1 'polypeptide(L)'
;MVITVRPLSAPEVLQLTANYSATEVFREILRSFTKTKTVEIGEHFRRGVNICSKQLEKIQDKLEKDELPQLPTWESELDTDGAPFSDRLMLFKTSLIAGATGGRYGVSASATLRKDIGLAFLKMMGETMLFAEDTGNLLIKYKMLDEPPLVK
;
A
#
# COMPACT_ATOMS: atom_id res chain seq x y z
N MET A 1 8.21 -27.24 -26.38
CA MET A 1 7.64 -27.42 -25.04
C MET A 1 7.03 -26.08 -24.64
N VAL A 2 5.70 -25.94 -24.74
CA VAL A 2 5.04 -24.71 -24.25
C VAL A 2 5.15 -24.77 -22.73
N ILE A 3 5.95 -23.89 -22.13
CA ILE A 3 6.01 -23.76 -20.67
C ILE A 3 4.68 -23.13 -20.27
N THR A 4 3.68 -23.95 -19.98
CA THR A 4 2.40 -23.49 -19.44
C THR A 4 2.64 -23.03 -18.00
N VAL A 5 2.34 -21.77 -17.72
CA VAL A 5 2.37 -21.24 -16.35
C VAL A 5 1.35 -22.03 -15.52
N ARG A 6 1.76 -22.56 -14.37
CA ARG A 6 0.85 -23.32 -13.51
C ARG A 6 -0.25 -22.41 -12.93
N PRO A 7 -1.44 -22.95 -12.63
CA PRO A 7 -2.48 -22.20 -11.96
C PRO A 7 -2.06 -21.64 -10.59
N LEU A 8 -2.81 -20.67 -10.08
CA LEU A 8 -2.66 -20.19 -8.70
C LEU A 8 -2.94 -21.33 -7.71
N SER A 9 -2.08 -21.47 -6.71
CA SER A 9 -2.36 -22.33 -5.57
C SER A 9 -3.27 -21.61 -4.56
N ALA A 10 -4.05 -22.35 -3.77
CA ALA A 10 -4.92 -21.76 -2.76
C ALA A 10 -4.18 -20.79 -1.79
N PRO A 11 -2.94 -21.08 -1.32
CA PRO A 11 -2.19 -20.11 -0.54
C PRO A 11 -1.86 -18.82 -1.30
N GLU A 12 -1.57 -18.88 -2.60
CA GLU A 12 -1.29 -17.69 -3.41
C GLU A 12 -2.55 -16.85 -3.61
N VAL A 13 -3.71 -17.49 -3.83
CA VAL A 13 -5.01 -16.81 -3.86
C VAL A 13 -5.29 -16.09 -2.53
N LEU A 14 -5.02 -16.75 -1.40
CA LEU A 14 -5.16 -16.15 -0.07
C LEU A 14 -4.25 -14.93 0.09
N GLN A 15 -2.98 -15.04 -0.31
CA GLN A 15 -2.04 -13.93 -0.20
C GLN A 15 -2.44 -12.74 -1.09
N LEU A 16 -2.84 -12.99 -2.33
CA LEU A 16 -3.29 -11.94 -3.26
C LEU A 16 -4.54 -11.23 -2.74
N THR A 17 -5.57 -11.97 -2.34
CA THR A 17 -6.84 -11.41 -1.87
C THR A 17 -6.69 -10.64 -0.55
N ALA A 18 -5.90 -11.15 0.39
CA ALA A 18 -5.62 -10.46 1.66
C ALA A 18 -4.84 -9.15 1.44
N ASN A 19 -3.82 -9.17 0.58
CA ASN A 19 -3.05 -7.96 0.28
C ASN A 19 -3.84 -6.95 -0.54
N TYR A 20 -4.71 -7.40 -1.46
CA TYR A 20 -5.62 -6.51 -2.17
C TYR A 20 -6.50 -5.74 -1.17
N SER A 21 -7.19 -6.47 -0.29
CA SER A 21 -8.10 -5.90 0.69
C SER A 21 -7.40 -4.88 1.60
N ALA A 22 -6.21 -5.21 2.10
CA ALA A 22 -5.45 -4.30 2.97
C ALA A 22 -4.89 -3.07 2.23
N THR A 23 -4.52 -3.22 0.96
CA THR A 23 -3.98 -2.13 0.12
C THR A 23 -5.08 -1.18 -0.32
N GLU A 24 -6.26 -1.72 -0.60
CA GLU A 24 -7.45 -0.95 -0.91
C GLU A 24 -7.77 -0.03 0.27
N VAL A 25 -7.90 -0.58 1.48
CA VAL A 25 -8.25 0.22 2.66
C VAL A 25 -7.23 1.33 2.88
N PHE A 26 -5.94 1.04 2.65
CA PHE A 26 -4.90 2.05 2.75
C PHE A 26 -5.01 3.13 1.67
N ARG A 27 -5.34 2.77 0.43
CA ARG A 27 -5.62 3.73 -0.65
C ARG A 27 -6.73 4.71 -0.25
N GLU A 28 -7.81 4.21 0.35
CA GLU A 28 -8.94 5.06 0.74
C GLU A 28 -8.60 5.98 1.92
N ILE A 29 -7.81 5.50 2.88
CA ILE A 29 -7.25 6.35 3.94
C ILE A 29 -6.43 7.49 3.32
N LEU A 30 -5.52 7.18 2.39
CA LEU A 30 -4.72 8.19 1.70
C LEU A 30 -5.60 9.15 0.89
N ARG A 31 -6.64 8.65 0.23
CA ARG A 31 -7.61 9.45 -0.52
C ARG A 31 -8.28 10.50 0.37
N SER A 32 -8.72 10.12 1.57
CA SER A 32 -9.27 11.05 2.56
C SER A 32 -8.25 12.12 2.99
N PHE A 33 -6.97 11.75 3.12
CA PHE A 33 -5.93 12.67 3.57
C PHE A 33 -5.52 13.69 2.50
N THR A 34 -5.84 13.47 1.21
CA THR A 34 -5.52 14.40 0.12
C THR A 34 -6.15 15.79 0.31
N LYS A 35 -7.18 15.91 1.15
CA LYS A 35 -7.90 17.16 1.42
C LYS A 35 -7.24 18.05 2.49
N THR A 36 -6.02 17.72 2.92
CA THR A 36 -5.23 18.61 3.79
C THR A 36 -5.09 20.02 3.22
N LYS A 37 -4.95 21.01 4.11
CA LYS A 37 -4.64 22.40 3.74
C LYS A 37 -3.19 22.58 3.27
N THR A 38 -2.29 21.68 3.64
CA THR A 38 -0.88 21.77 3.25
C THR A 38 -0.68 21.09 1.90
N VAL A 39 -0.55 21.91 0.84
CA VAL A 39 -0.50 21.44 -0.57
C VAL A 39 0.52 20.34 -0.79
N GLU A 40 1.76 20.50 -0.31
CA GLU A 40 2.82 19.50 -0.48
C GLU A 40 2.47 18.15 0.16
N ILE A 41 1.87 18.17 1.36
CA ILE A 41 1.43 16.96 2.05
C ILE A 41 0.27 16.32 1.29
N GLY A 42 -0.67 17.11 0.76
CA GLY A 42 -1.77 16.63 -0.08
C GLY A 42 -1.30 15.95 -1.36
N GLU A 43 -0.31 16.52 -2.05
CA GLU A 43 0.29 15.90 -3.23
C GLU A 43 1.03 14.60 -2.90
N HIS A 44 1.71 14.55 -1.74
CA HIS A 44 2.32 13.31 -1.27
C HIS A 44 1.28 12.21 -1.04
N PHE A 45 0.14 12.51 -0.41
CA PHE A 45 -0.93 11.53 -0.26
C PHE A 45 -1.54 11.10 -1.59
N ARG A 46 -1.74 12.02 -2.54
CA ARG A 46 -2.21 11.69 -3.90
C ARG A 46 -1.23 10.76 -4.63
N ARG A 47 0.07 10.96 -4.46
CA ARG A 47 1.09 10.02 -4.97
C ARG A 47 0.93 8.63 -4.35
N GLY A 48 0.66 8.55 -3.05
CA GLY A 48 0.36 7.30 -2.36
C GLY A 48 -0.87 6.59 -2.93
N VAL A 49 -1.96 7.31 -3.17
CA VAL A 49 -3.18 6.78 -3.83
C VAL A 49 -2.85 6.15 -5.19
N ASN A 50 -2.02 6.83 -5.99
CA ASN A 50 -1.60 6.33 -7.30
C ASN A 50 -0.72 5.07 -7.21
N ILE A 51 0.14 4.99 -6.19
CA ILE A 51 0.94 3.78 -5.93
C ILE A 51 0.00 2.62 -5.58
N CYS A 52 -0.90 2.79 -4.62
CA CYS A 52 -1.84 1.75 -4.21
C CYS A 52 -2.73 1.30 -5.38
N SER A 53 -3.23 2.22 -6.20
CA SER A 53 -4.07 1.88 -7.38
C SER A 53 -3.33 0.96 -8.35
N LYS A 54 -2.07 1.27 -8.68
CA LYS A 54 -1.24 0.40 -9.54
C LYS A 54 -0.94 -0.96 -8.90
N GLN A 55 -0.85 -1.03 -7.58
CA GLN A 55 -0.64 -2.29 -6.85
C GLN A 55 -1.91 -3.15 -6.90
N LEU A 56 -3.09 -2.55 -6.70
CA LEU A 56 -4.39 -3.22 -6.81
C LEU A 56 -4.61 -3.77 -8.22
N GLU A 57 -4.35 -2.97 -9.26
CA GLU A 57 -4.40 -3.41 -10.67
C GLU A 57 -3.50 -4.63 -10.91
N LYS A 58 -2.23 -4.57 -10.47
CA LYS A 58 -1.30 -5.71 -10.60
C LYS A 58 -1.78 -6.96 -9.89
N ILE A 59 -2.44 -6.85 -8.74
CA ILE A 59 -2.99 -8.00 -8.01
C ILE A 59 -4.21 -8.54 -8.77
N GLN A 60 -5.10 -7.67 -9.23
CA GLN A 60 -6.30 -8.03 -9.98
C GLN A 60 -5.94 -8.75 -11.29
N ASP A 61 -4.93 -8.24 -12.03
CA ASP A 61 -4.39 -8.87 -13.23
C ASP A 61 -3.91 -10.32 -12.99
N LYS A 62 -3.42 -10.64 -11.78
CA LYS A 62 -2.98 -11.98 -11.43
C LYS A 62 -4.15 -12.90 -11.15
N LEU A 63 -5.21 -12.40 -10.52
CA LEU A 63 -6.43 -13.14 -10.23
C LEU A 63 -7.19 -13.44 -11.53
N GLU A 64 -7.36 -12.44 -12.40
CA GLU A 64 -8.11 -12.59 -13.66
C GLU A 64 -7.46 -13.58 -14.64
N LYS A 65 -6.12 -13.66 -14.66
CA LYS A 65 -5.40 -14.65 -15.49
C LYS A 65 -5.70 -16.10 -15.13
N ASP A 66 -6.17 -16.33 -13.91
CA ASP A 66 -6.57 -17.63 -13.39
C ASP A 66 -8.12 -17.69 -13.25
N GLU A 67 -8.85 -16.83 -13.99
CA GLU A 67 -10.31 -16.75 -14.07
C GLU A 67 -11.00 -16.49 -12.71
N LEU A 68 -10.28 -15.88 -11.76
CA LEU A 68 -10.82 -15.48 -10.47
C LEU A 68 -11.54 -14.13 -10.57
N PRO A 69 -12.57 -13.89 -9.73
CA PRO A 69 -13.40 -12.70 -9.82
C PRO A 69 -12.65 -11.41 -9.48
N GLN A 70 -13.20 -10.28 -9.93
CA GLN A 70 -12.80 -8.97 -9.45
C GLN A 70 -13.15 -8.78 -7.98
N LEU A 71 -12.20 -8.22 -7.24
CA LEU A 71 -12.36 -7.93 -5.83
C LEU A 71 -12.98 -6.53 -5.64
N PRO A 72 -13.88 -6.37 -4.64
CA PRO A 72 -14.59 -5.11 -4.44
C PRO A 72 -13.66 -3.99 -3.98
N THR A 73 -13.98 -2.76 -4.37
CA THR A 73 -13.38 -1.52 -3.85
C THR A 73 -14.33 -0.87 -2.85
N TRP A 74 -13.79 0.02 -2.00
CA TRP A 74 -14.52 0.74 -0.96
C TRP A 74 -14.74 2.21 -1.30
N GLU A 75 -14.48 2.59 -2.56
CA GLU A 75 -14.57 3.98 -3.03
C GLU A 75 -15.95 4.62 -2.81
N SER A 76 -17.02 3.84 -2.98
CA SER A 76 -18.41 4.29 -2.79
C SER A 76 -18.84 4.34 -1.33
N GLU A 77 -18.14 3.62 -0.45
CA GLU A 77 -18.54 3.41 0.94
C GLU A 77 -17.90 4.43 1.89
N LEU A 78 -16.84 5.12 1.45
CA LEU A 78 -16.05 6.00 2.28
C LEU A 78 -16.17 7.46 1.83
N ASP A 79 -16.78 8.26 2.70
CA ASP A 79 -16.72 9.71 2.59
C ASP A 79 -15.28 10.20 2.77
N THR A 80 -14.86 11.09 1.89
CA THR A 80 -13.51 11.68 1.87
C THR A 80 -13.55 13.21 1.90
N ASP A 81 -14.66 13.79 2.36
CA ASP A 81 -14.81 15.22 2.50
C ASP A 81 -14.01 15.78 3.69
N GLY A 82 -13.12 16.72 3.37
CA GLY A 82 -12.24 17.38 4.34
C GLY A 82 -11.11 16.49 4.87
N ALA A 83 -10.11 17.14 5.47
CA ALA A 83 -9.02 16.42 6.13
C ALA A 83 -9.48 15.95 7.52
N PRO A 84 -9.50 14.64 7.81
CA PRO A 84 -10.08 14.11 9.05
C PRO A 84 -9.21 14.38 10.28
N PHE A 85 -7.90 14.66 10.09
CA PHE A 85 -6.94 14.84 11.17
C PHE A 85 -5.93 15.95 10.86
N SER A 86 -5.08 16.27 11.84
CA SER A 86 -3.94 17.17 11.63
C SER A 86 -2.87 16.55 10.73
N ASP A 87 -2.11 17.38 10.02
CA ASP A 87 -1.00 16.94 9.15
C ASP A 87 -0.02 16.02 9.85
N ARG A 88 0.34 16.35 11.10
CA ARG A 88 1.21 15.52 11.94
C ARG A 88 0.64 14.12 12.13
N LEU A 89 -0.64 13.99 12.48
CA LEU A 89 -1.25 12.69 12.72
C LEU A 89 -1.43 11.91 11.41
N MET A 90 -1.83 12.57 10.31
CA MET A 90 -1.98 11.93 9.00
C MET A 90 -0.65 11.38 8.49
N LEU A 91 0.43 12.18 8.54
CA LEU A 91 1.77 11.73 8.14
C LEU A 91 2.28 10.59 9.04
N PHE A 92 2.13 10.72 10.37
CA PHE A 92 2.54 9.66 11.30
C PHE A 92 1.81 8.34 11.05
N LYS A 93 0.48 8.38 10.93
CA LYS A 93 -0.33 7.19 10.60
C LYS A 93 0.05 6.59 9.25
N THR A 94 0.27 7.44 8.25
CA THR A 94 0.69 7.01 6.91
C THR A 94 2.03 6.29 6.97
N SER A 95 3.03 6.82 7.69
CA SER A 95 4.34 6.19 7.84
C SER A 95 4.23 4.80 8.49
N LEU A 96 3.40 4.67 9.53
CA LEU A 96 3.16 3.43 10.25
C LEU A 96 2.47 2.38 9.37
N ILE A 97 1.41 2.77 8.67
CA ILE A 97 0.65 1.87 7.79
C ILE A 97 1.49 1.48 6.56
N ALA A 98 2.25 2.40 5.97
CA ALA A 98 3.15 2.11 4.86
C ALA A 98 4.23 1.11 5.27
N GLY A 99 4.89 1.30 6.43
CA GLY A 99 5.87 0.35 6.96
C GLY A 99 5.27 -1.04 7.21
N ALA A 100 4.08 -1.11 7.83
CA ALA A 100 3.36 -2.37 8.02
C ALA A 100 2.99 -3.04 6.69
N THR A 101 2.59 -2.26 5.69
CA THR A 101 2.26 -2.75 4.35
C THR A 101 3.49 -3.32 3.64
N GLY A 102 4.63 -2.64 3.71
CA GLY A 102 5.91 -3.16 3.21
C GLY A 102 6.29 -4.48 3.87
N GLY A 103 6.16 -4.59 5.20
CA GLY A 103 6.39 -5.82 5.93
C GLY A 103 5.48 -6.98 5.49
N ARG A 104 4.18 -6.73 5.30
CA ARG A 104 3.23 -7.73 4.79
C ARG A 104 3.62 -8.22 3.40
N TYR A 105 3.97 -7.32 2.49
CA TYR A 105 4.45 -7.72 1.16
C TYR A 105 5.71 -8.58 1.24
N GLY A 106 6.65 -8.30 2.15
CA GLY A 106 7.82 -9.15 2.39
C GLY A 106 7.46 -10.57 2.86
N VAL A 107 6.48 -10.69 3.76
CA VAL A 107 5.96 -11.99 4.20
C VAL A 107 5.30 -12.74 3.04
N SER A 108 4.43 -12.08 2.27
CA SER A 108 3.76 -12.69 1.11
C SER A 108 4.73 -13.10 0.01
N ALA A 109 5.77 -12.30 -0.23
CA ALA A 109 6.85 -12.65 -1.16
C ALA A 109 7.57 -13.93 -0.72
N SER A 110 7.89 -14.04 0.58
CA SER A 110 8.61 -15.18 1.15
C SER A 110 7.76 -16.45 1.21
N ALA A 111 6.45 -16.31 1.39
CA ALA A 111 5.51 -17.42 1.45
C ALA A 111 5.04 -17.91 0.06
N THR A 112 5.41 -17.21 -1.03
CA THR A 112 4.93 -17.52 -2.38
C THR A 112 5.97 -18.29 -3.19
N LEU A 113 5.58 -19.45 -3.72
CA LEU A 113 6.47 -20.29 -4.54
C LEU A 113 6.48 -19.87 -6.02
N ARG A 114 5.43 -19.24 -6.55
CA ARG A 114 5.43 -18.70 -7.92
C ARG A 114 6.34 -17.47 -8.00
N LYS A 115 7.42 -17.60 -8.77
CA LYS A 115 8.42 -16.55 -8.99
C LYS A 115 7.79 -15.22 -9.44
N ASP A 116 6.84 -15.25 -10.35
CA ASP A 116 6.23 -14.03 -10.89
C ASP A 116 5.40 -13.25 -9.85
N ILE A 117 4.80 -13.96 -8.88
CA ILE A 117 4.02 -13.36 -7.79
C ILE A 117 4.96 -12.88 -6.68
N GLY A 118 5.94 -13.70 -6.29
CA GLY A 118 6.94 -13.31 -5.30
C GLY A 118 7.68 -12.03 -5.71
N LEU A 119 8.10 -11.94 -6.98
CA LEU A 119 8.71 -10.73 -7.54
C LEU A 119 7.76 -9.53 -7.58
N ALA A 120 6.47 -9.76 -7.83
CA ALA A 120 5.48 -8.68 -7.77
C ALA A 120 5.39 -8.12 -6.34
N PHE A 121 5.28 -8.97 -5.32
CA PHE A 121 5.28 -8.53 -3.92
C PHE A 121 6.57 -7.80 -3.52
N LEU A 122 7.74 -8.28 -3.93
CA LEU A 122 9.01 -7.58 -3.67
C LEU A 122 9.07 -6.18 -4.31
N LYS A 123 8.57 -6.05 -5.55
CA LYS A 123 8.48 -4.75 -6.22
C LYS A 123 7.53 -3.80 -5.46
N MET A 124 6.36 -4.31 -5.06
CA MET A 124 5.38 -3.52 -4.31
C MET A 124 5.91 -3.11 -2.94
N MET A 125 6.63 -4.00 -2.25
CA MET A 125 7.36 -3.70 -1.01
C MET A 125 8.32 -2.52 -1.22
N GLY A 126 9.17 -2.57 -2.25
CA GLY A 126 10.12 -1.49 -2.55
C GLY A 126 9.42 -0.15 -2.80
N GLU A 127 8.38 -0.15 -3.65
CA GLU A 127 7.56 1.04 -3.93
C GLU A 127 6.96 1.65 -2.65
N THR A 128 6.41 0.79 -1.77
CA THR A 128 5.79 1.21 -0.50
C THR A 128 6.81 1.69 0.54
N MET A 129 7.99 1.07 0.62
CA MET A 129 9.04 1.47 1.57
C MET A 129 9.65 2.82 1.20
N LEU A 130 9.85 3.09 -0.09
CA LEU A 130 10.28 4.42 -0.56
C LEU A 130 9.23 5.49 -0.23
N PHE A 131 7.94 5.17 -0.41
CA PHE A 131 6.86 6.07 0.00
C PHE A 131 6.85 6.32 1.52
N ALA A 132 7.12 5.29 2.34
CA ALA A 132 7.23 5.42 3.79
C ALA A 132 8.40 6.34 4.19
N GLU A 133 9.56 6.17 3.56
CA GLU A 133 10.74 7.03 3.77
C GLU A 133 10.43 8.49 3.44
N ASP A 134 9.81 8.76 2.29
CA ASP A 134 9.39 10.11 1.91
C ASP A 134 8.38 10.71 2.89
N THR A 135 7.50 9.88 3.47
CA THR A 135 6.57 10.30 4.52
C THR A 135 7.35 10.73 5.78
N GLY A 136 8.38 9.97 6.16
CA GLY A 136 9.30 10.31 7.24
C GLY A 136 10.05 11.62 6.99
N ASN A 137 10.52 11.83 5.75
CA ASN A 137 11.18 13.07 5.35
C ASN A 137 10.25 14.29 5.49
N LEU A 138 8.96 14.16 5.17
CA LEU A 138 7.97 15.21 5.43
C LEU A 138 7.77 15.47 6.92
N LEU A 139 7.69 14.43 7.75
CA LEU A 139 7.61 14.59 9.22
C LEU A 139 8.81 15.38 9.76
N ILE A 140 10.02 15.11 9.28
CA ILE A 140 11.22 15.86 9.66
C ILE A 140 11.14 17.30 9.16
N LYS A 141 10.83 17.50 7.87
CA LYS A 141 10.75 18.81 7.21
C LYS A 141 9.82 19.76 7.95
N TYR A 142 8.66 19.27 8.36
CA TYR A 142 7.64 20.06 9.08
C TYR A 142 7.79 20.05 10.60
N LYS A 143 8.88 19.48 11.14
CA LYS A 143 9.15 19.37 12.59
C LYS A 143 8.01 18.66 13.35
N MET A 144 7.47 17.63 12.72
CA MET A 144 6.37 16.80 13.21
C MET A 144 6.81 15.39 13.64
N LEU A 145 8.07 15.03 13.40
CA LEU A 145 8.64 13.76 13.85
C LEU A 145 8.99 13.85 15.34
N ASP A 146 8.41 12.95 16.14
CA ASP A 146 8.79 12.78 17.53
C ASP A 146 10.11 12.01 17.64
N GLU A 147 11.02 12.53 18.46
CA GLU A 147 12.29 11.87 18.74
C GLU A 147 12.08 10.81 19.84
N PRO A 148 12.36 9.53 19.58
CA PRO A 148 12.33 8.51 20.61
C PRO A 148 13.51 8.70 21.59
N PRO A 149 13.41 8.19 22.83
CA PRO A 149 14.54 8.18 23.75
C PRO A 149 15.75 7.49 23.12
N LEU A 150 16.87 8.19 23.04
CA LEU A 150 18.12 7.65 22.49
C LEU A 150 18.94 6.96 23.59
N VAL A 151 19.62 5.88 23.21
CA VAL A 151 20.63 5.25 24.07
C VAL A 151 21.83 6.19 24.23
N LYS A 152 22.46 6.17 25.41
CA LYS A 152 23.71 6.90 25.68
C LYS A 152 24.91 6.11 25.20
#